data_AF-A0A350CNU3-F1
#
_entry.id   AF-A0A350CNU3-F1
#
_cell.length_a   1.000
_cell.length_b   1.000
_cell.length_c   1.000
_cell.angle_alpha   90.00
_cell.angle_beta   90.00
_cell.angle_gamma   90.00
#
_symmetry.space_group_name_H-M   'P 1'
#
loop_
_entity.id
_entity.type
_entity.pdbx_description
1 polymer ?
#
loop_
_entity_poly.entity_id
_entity_poly.type
_entity_poly.pdbx_seq_one_letter_code
_entity_poly.pdbx_strand_id
1 'polypeptide(L)'
;EDDEGAGGRAGRGAAGAAGPDFSQYVVPTTIAARAAELFVADRRMVDVVVGATHRGSSWQANLQSRQASGHVGWSEQPGQGVGKVTARLASLVIPESSAAEVKDLLESNRGAASIPALDIVAERFELFNKQFGRLDLQASNVQALAGKEWRIDRLSLSNPDGQLRATGRWLTKDGKSNTSMNFNLDILDAGRLLDRLGFPETLRRGKGKLSGDLSWSGLPYALDIPSLSGQIELNVGGGQFLKQDPGAAKLLGVLSLQALPRLLKLDFHDVFSEGLAFDGITANAMISRGVVKTDNLKMHGVAATVLMDGTADIANESTNLHVVVIPEFNLGTGPLVYGLAVNPVIGIGSYLAQLFLRAPVMKALTYQMQITGPWKSPTITKLDNPPDTPPAAKAKKE
;
A
#
# COMPACT_ATOMS: atom_id res chain seq x y z
N GLU A 1 -48.17 15.26 -76.27
CA GLU A 1 -48.05 16.71 -76.03
C GLU A 1 -47.79 16.89 -74.54
N ASP A 2 -46.54 17.23 -74.21
CA ASP A 2 -46.01 18.21 -73.21
C ASP A 2 -46.97 18.65 -72.07
N ASP A 3 -46.58 18.91 -70.81
CA ASP A 3 -45.36 19.53 -70.28
C ASP A 3 -45.30 19.37 -68.72
N GLU A 4 -44.16 19.73 -68.11
CA GLU A 4 -43.73 19.67 -66.70
C GLU A 4 -44.53 20.51 -65.66
N GLY A 5 -44.32 20.21 -64.35
CA GLY A 5 -44.63 21.17 -63.28
C GLY A 5 -44.57 20.62 -61.84
N ALA A 6 -43.41 20.70 -61.20
CA ALA A 6 -43.18 20.40 -59.79
C ALA A 6 -43.77 21.47 -58.83
N GLY A 7 -44.14 21.07 -57.60
CA GLY A 7 -44.50 22.02 -56.54
C GLY A 7 -44.95 21.36 -55.22
N GLY A 8 -43.99 21.04 -54.34
CA GLY A 8 -44.24 20.55 -52.99
C GLY A 8 -44.82 21.62 -52.06
N ARG A 9 -45.72 21.22 -51.15
CA ARG A 9 -46.16 22.04 -50.01
C ARG A 9 -45.81 21.36 -48.70
N ALA A 10 -44.92 22.04 -47.96
CA ALA A 10 -44.49 21.72 -46.61
C ALA A 10 -45.63 21.91 -45.60
N GLY A 11 -45.81 20.92 -44.72
CA GLY A 11 -46.59 21.04 -43.50
C GLY A 11 -45.78 21.79 -42.44
N ARG A 12 -46.30 22.96 -42.01
CA ARG A 12 -45.78 23.74 -40.88
C ARG A 12 -46.04 22.99 -39.57
N GLY A 13 -44.97 22.48 -38.95
CA GLY A 13 -44.95 22.08 -37.53
C GLY A 13 -44.90 23.32 -36.63
N ALA A 14 -45.74 23.33 -35.60
CA ALA A 14 -45.85 24.40 -34.63
C ALA A 14 -44.55 24.60 -33.85
N ALA A 15 -43.99 25.81 -33.91
CA ALA A 15 -42.91 26.26 -33.05
C ALA A 15 -43.47 26.52 -31.64
N GLY A 16 -43.11 25.67 -30.68
CA GLY A 16 -43.26 25.98 -29.26
C GLY A 16 -42.33 27.13 -28.90
N ALA A 17 -42.91 28.22 -28.40
CA ALA A 17 -42.15 29.39 -27.97
C ALA A 17 -41.20 29.01 -26.82
N ALA A 18 -39.90 29.16 -27.05
CA ALA A 18 -38.90 29.16 -26.00
C ALA A 18 -39.10 30.41 -25.14
N GLY A 19 -39.64 30.22 -23.94
CA GLY A 19 -39.69 31.29 -22.93
C GLY A 19 -38.28 31.74 -22.54
N PRO A 20 -38.11 32.98 -22.05
CA PRO A 20 -36.82 33.48 -21.62
C PRO A 20 -36.17 32.58 -20.55
N ASP A 21 -34.92 32.19 -20.77
CA ASP A 21 -34.14 31.38 -19.83
C ASP A 21 -33.61 32.25 -18.68
N PHE A 22 -34.31 32.17 -17.55
CA PHE A 22 -33.96 32.87 -16.31
C PHE A 22 -32.97 32.11 -15.44
N SER A 23 -32.52 30.91 -15.83
CA SER A 23 -31.57 30.10 -15.03
C SER A 23 -30.25 30.83 -14.76
N GLN A 24 -29.85 31.73 -15.66
CA GLN A 24 -28.67 32.59 -15.53
C GLN A 24 -28.84 33.77 -14.55
N TYR A 25 -30.07 34.08 -14.10
CA TYR A 25 -30.38 35.21 -13.20
C TYR A 25 -30.87 34.78 -11.82
N VAL A 26 -31.20 33.50 -11.63
CA VAL A 26 -31.67 32.95 -10.34
C VAL A 26 -30.63 31.96 -9.83
N VAL A 27 -29.68 32.45 -9.03
CA VAL A 27 -28.79 31.55 -8.27
C VAL A 27 -29.54 31.17 -6.98
N PRO A 28 -29.97 29.91 -6.82
CA PRO A 28 -30.73 29.52 -5.64
C PRO A 28 -29.87 29.73 -4.38
N THR A 29 -30.38 30.53 -3.45
CA THR A 29 -29.72 30.77 -2.16
C THR A 29 -29.94 29.63 -1.17
N THR A 30 -30.93 28.77 -1.43
CA THR A 30 -31.22 27.56 -0.64
C THR A 30 -31.69 26.45 -1.56
N ILE A 31 -31.19 25.24 -1.33
CA ILE A 31 -31.57 24.02 -2.02
C ILE A 31 -31.90 22.99 -0.94
N ALA A 32 -33.06 22.37 -1.02
CA ALA A 32 -33.40 21.22 -0.19
C ALA A 32 -33.92 20.11 -1.11
N ALA A 33 -33.36 18.92 -0.98
CA ALA A 33 -33.78 17.77 -1.77
C ALA A 33 -33.79 16.50 -0.93
N ARG A 34 -34.79 15.65 -1.21
CA ARG A 34 -34.84 14.26 -0.79
C ARG A 34 -35.04 13.41 -2.03
N ALA A 35 -34.10 12.54 -2.33
CA ALA A 35 -34.16 11.69 -3.51
C ALA A 35 -33.63 10.29 -3.18
N ALA A 36 -34.24 9.27 -3.77
CA ALA A 36 -33.71 7.91 -3.70
C ALA A 36 -32.35 7.83 -4.39
N GLU A 37 -32.18 8.56 -5.49
CA GLU A 37 -30.92 8.71 -6.21
C GLU A 37 -30.71 10.16 -6.62
N LEU A 38 -29.49 10.65 -6.44
CA LEU A 38 -29.06 11.97 -6.90
C LEU A 38 -27.71 11.83 -7.60
N PHE A 39 -27.60 12.44 -8.77
CA PHE A 39 -26.32 12.59 -9.47
C PHE A 39 -25.78 13.98 -9.18
N VAL A 40 -24.57 14.05 -8.62
CA VAL A 40 -23.83 15.30 -8.41
C VAL A 40 -22.61 15.26 -9.30
N ALA A 41 -22.60 16.10 -10.35
CA ALA A 41 -21.76 15.87 -11.53
C ALA A 41 -21.97 14.43 -12.05
N ASP A 42 -20.92 13.63 -12.18
CA ASP A 42 -21.02 12.23 -12.62
C ASP A 42 -21.10 11.24 -11.46
N ARG A 43 -21.27 11.70 -10.21
CA ARG A 43 -21.30 10.82 -9.03
C ARG A 43 -22.72 10.48 -8.62
N ARG A 44 -23.04 9.19 -8.66
CA ARG A 44 -24.28 8.65 -8.12
C ARG A 44 -24.24 8.58 -6.60
N MET A 45 -25.26 9.15 -5.96
CA MET A 45 -25.49 9.08 -4.52
C MET A 45 -26.87 8.46 -4.27
N VAL A 46 -26.99 7.66 -3.21
CA VAL A 46 -28.20 6.89 -2.89
C VAL A 46 -28.75 7.28 -1.53
N ASP A 47 -30.07 7.34 -1.42
CA ASP A 47 -30.84 7.75 -0.24
C ASP A 47 -30.42 9.14 0.27
N VAL A 48 -30.47 10.12 -0.62
CA VAL A 48 -29.93 11.45 -0.37
C VAL A 48 -30.97 12.36 0.28
N VAL A 49 -30.59 12.94 1.41
CA VAL A 49 -31.20 14.14 1.98
C VAL A 49 -30.13 15.20 2.04
N VAL A 50 -30.34 16.31 1.33
CA VAL A 50 -29.40 17.43 1.28
C VAL A 50 -30.13 18.73 1.54
N GLY A 51 -29.53 19.57 2.38
CA GLY A 51 -29.91 20.96 2.56
C GLY A 51 -28.68 21.82 2.34
N ALA A 52 -28.66 22.62 1.29
CA ALA A 52 -27.58 23.53 0.94
C ALA A 52 -28.03 24.97 0.98
N THR A 53 -27.15 25.86 1.43
CA THR A 53 -27.36 27.31 1.42
C THR A 53 -26.16 27.99 0.80
N HIS A 54 -26.42 29.00 -0.01
CA HIS A 54 -25.40 29.84 -0.62
C HIS A 54 -25.40 31.20 0.09
N ARG A 55 -24.25 31.58 0.66
CA ARG A 55 -24.05 32.88 1.31
C ARG A 55 -22.77 33.50 0.78
N GLY A 56 -22.92 34.64 0.09
CA GLY A 56 -21.79 35.34 -0.52
C GLY A 56 -21.16 34.50 -1.64
N SER A 57 -19.92 34.04 -1.42
CA SER A 57 -19.15 33.19 -2.33
C SER A 57 -18.89 31.79 -1.71
N SER A 58 -19.82 31.32 -0.87
CA SER A 58 -19.67 30.08 -0.14
C SER A 58 -20.96 29.28 -0.10
N TRP A 59 -20.84 27.99 -0.41
CA TRP A 59 -21.87 26.99 -0.22
C TRP A 59 -21.64 26.25 1.08
N GLN A 60 -22.72 26.03 1.83
CA GLN A 60 -22.73 25.16 3.01
C GLN A 60 -23.86 24.15 2.85
N ALA A 61 -23.55 22.87 2.95
CA ALA A 61 -24.49 21.78 2.78
C ALA A 61 -24.42 20.79 3.94
N ASN A 62 -25.59 20.40 4.44
CA ASN A 62 -25.76 19.21 5.25
C ASN A 62 -26.21 18.09 4.34
N LEU A 63 -25.48 16.98 4.37
CA LEU A 63 -25.70 15.84 3.50
C LEU A 63 -25.87 14.59 4.35
N GLN A 64 -26.90 13.81 4.05
CA GLN A 64 -27.07 12.44 4.52
C GLN A 64 -27.31 11.57 3.30
N SER A 65 -26.43 10.60 3.07
CA SER A 65 -26.59 9.55 2.06
C SER A 65 -25.86 8.27 2.50
N ARG A 66 -25.94 7.21 1.69
CA ARG A 66 -25.12 6.01 1.91
C ARG A 66 -23.63 6.28 1.72
N GLN A 67 -23.28 7.18 0.79
CA GLN A 67 -21.90 7.48 0.42
C GLN A 67 -21.25 8.52 1.34
N ALA A 68 -22.00 9.48 1.87
CA ALA A 68 -21.46 10.49 2.76
C ALA A 68 -22.51 11.04 3.73
N SER A 69 -22.09 11.31 4.96
CA SER A 69 -22.93 11.91 5.99
C SER A 69 -22.14 12.98 6.74
N GLY A 70 -22.66 14.21 6.80
CA GLY A 70 -22.07 15.32 7.55
C GLY A 70 -22.21 16.67 6.85
N HIS A 71 -21.25 17.55 7.14
CA HIS A 71 -21.24 18.93 6.68
C HIS A 71 -20.19 19.12 5.59
N VAL A 72 -20.58 19.75 4.49
CA VAL A 72 -19.70 20.08 3.37
C VAL A 72 -19.80 21.58 3.10
N GLY A 73 -18.65 22.24 2.97
CA GLY A 73 -18.53 23.62 2.56
C GLY A 73 -17.73 23.71 1.28
N TRP A 74 -18.15 24.57 0.36
CA TRP A 74 -17.35 24.93 -0.81
C TRP A 74 -17.17 26.45 -0.83
N SER A 75 -15.92 26.89 -0.78
CA SER A 75 -15.57 28.29 -0.97
C SER A 75 -15.17 28.47 -2.43
N GLU A 76 -15.90 29.32 -3.11
CA GLU A 76 -15.57 29.75 -4.46
C GLU A 76 -14.33 30.65 -4.41
N GLN A 77 -13.48 30.56 -5.42
CA GLN A 77 -12.38 31.52 -5.62
C GLN A 77 -12.72 32.39 -6.82
N PRO A 78 -12.69 33.74 -6.67
CA PRO A 78 -12.86 34.64 -7.81
C PRO A 78 -11.78 34.37 -8.87
N GLY A 79 -12.18 34.07 -10.12
CA GLY A 79 -11.27 33.79 -11.25
C GLY A 79 -11.29 32.32 -11.71
N GLN A 80 -10.15 31.80 -12.17
CA GLN A 80 -10.01 30.42 -12.70
C GLN A 80 -9.64 29.36 -11.64
N GLY A 81 -9.78 29.67 -10.34
CA GLY A 81 -9.47 28.73 -9.27
C GLY A 81 -10.62 27.73 -9.04
N VAL A 82 -10.28 26.46 -8.82
CA VAL A 82 -11.27 25.40 -8.50
C VAL A 82 -11.88 25.49 -7.08
N GLY A 83 -11.50 26.50 -6.30
CA GLY A 83 -12.03 26.75 -4.96
C GLY A 83 -11.46 25.81 -3.88
N LYS A 84 -12.05 25.87 -2.68
CA LYS A 84 -11.71 25.00 -1.54
C LYS A 84 -12.94 24.22 -1.08
N VAL A 85 -12.81 22.91 -0.97
CA VAL A 85 -13.79 22.02 -0.35
C VAL A 85 -13.36 21.74 1.10
N THR A 86 -14.24 22.04 2.05
CA THR A 86 -14.08 21.66 3.45
C THR A 86 -15.17 20.64 3.80
N ALA A 87 -14.81 19.50 4.38
CA ALA A 87 -15.79 18.49 4.77
C ALA A 87 -15.50 17.98 6.18
N ARG A 88 -16.56 17.87 6.98
CA ARG A 88 -16.56 17.28 8.31
C ARG A 88 -17.65 16.22 8.33
N LEU A 89 -17.22 14.97 8.13
CA LEU A 89 -18.09 13.85 7.81
C LEU A 89 -18.08 12.83 8.94
N ALA A 90 -19.26 12.36 9.33
CA ALA A 90 -19.40 11.17 10.18
C ALA A 90 -19.05 9.89 9.39
N SER A 91 -19.29 9.88 8.09
CA SER A 91 -19.00 8.75 7.20
C SER A 91 -18.68 9.24 5.79
N LEU A 92 -17.70 8.63 5.14
CA LEU A 92 -17.37 8.80 3.73
C LEU A 92 -17.03 7.42 3.15
N VAL A 93 -17.80 6.99 2.15
CA VAL A 93 -17.67 5.70 1.46
C VAL A 93 -17.48 5.97 -0.02
N ILE A 94 -16.32 5.58 -0.54
CA ILE A 94 -15.98 5.66 -1.96
C ILE A 94 -15.94 4.24 -2.52
N PRO A 95 -16.97 3.80 -3.27
CA PRO A 95 -17.02 2.45 -3.81
C PRO A 95 -16.03 2.29 -4.97
N GLU A 96 -15.62 1.04 -5.22
CA GLU A 96 -14.71 0.69 -6.32
C GLU A 96 -15.27 1.04 -7.70
N SER A 97 -16.59 0.97 -7.87
CA SER A 97 -17.28 1.36 -9.11
C SER A 97 -16.98 2.80 -9.53
N SER A 98 -16.67 3.68 -8.57
CA SER A 98 -16.34 5.07 -8.85
C SER A 98 -14.87 5.28 -9.25
N ALA A 99 -13.99 4.28 -9.15
CA ALA A 99 -12.56 4.46 -9.44
C ALA A 99 -12.29 4.83 -10.91
N ALA A 100 -12.92 4.10 -11.84
CA ALA A 100 -12.78 4.32 -13.27
C ALA A 100 -13.33 5.70 -13.68
N GLU A 101 -14.49 6.08 -13.16
CA GLU A 101 -15.14 7.37 -13.43
C GLU A 101 -14.24 8.54 -13.00
N VAL A 102 -13.61 8.48 -11.81
CA VAL A 102 -12.73 9.59 -11.37
C VAL A 102 -11.43 9.63 -12.17
N LYS A 103 -10.85 8.47 -12.50
CA LYS A 103 -9.67 8.42 -13.36
C LYS A 103 -9.97 9.05 -14.72
N ASP A 104 -11.06 8.65 -15.35
CA ASP A 104 -11.45 9.16 -16.66
C ASP A 104 -11.76 10.67 -16.58
N LEU A 105 -12.44 11.18 -15.56
CA LEU A 105 -12.65 12.63 -15.45
C LEU A 105 -11.35 13.42 -15.26
N LEU A 106 -10.42 12.89 -14.47
CA LEU A 106 -9.17 13.58 -14.17
C LEU A 106 -8.13 13.46 -15.30
N GLU A 107 -8.20 12.40 -16.12
CA GLU A 107 -7.25 12.14 -17.22
C GLU A 107 -7.82 12.44 -18.62
N SER A 108 -9.13 12.28 -18.86
CA SER A 108 -9.78 12.49 -20.17
C SER A 108 -9.97 13.96 -20.50
N ASN A 109 -9.94 14.83 -19.49
CA ASN A 109 -9.99 16.26 -19.73
C ASN A 109 -8.63 16.71 -20.30
N ARG A 110 -8.53 16.72 -21.64
CA ARG A 110 -7.38 17.23 -22.43
C ARG A 110 -7.05 18.71 -22.14
N GLY A 111 -7.70 19.32 -21.15
CA GLY A 111 -7.35 20.58 -20.51
C GLY A 111 -7.67 20.54 -19.02
N ALA A 112 -6.66 20.25 -18.19
CA ALA A 112 -6.58 20.59 -16.77
C ALA A 112 -7.77 20.21 -15.89
N ALA A 113 -7.99 18.91 -15.65
CA ALA A 113 -8.64 18.52 -14.41
C ALA A 113 -7.81 19.06 -13.24
N SER A 114 -8.40 19.95 -12.44
CA SER A 114 -7.76 20.50 -11.25
C SER A 114 -8.56 20.07 -10.04
N ILE A 115 -7.88 19.40 -9.11
CA ILE A 115 -8.47 19.02 -7.84
C ILE A 115 -8.55 20.30 -7.00
N PRO A 116 -9.70 20.63 -6.40
CA PRO A 116 -9.79 21.80 -5.52
C PRO A 116 -8.87 21.64 -4.30
N ALA A 117 -8.63 22.74 -3.58
CA ALA A 117 -8.02 22.62 -2.26
C ALA A 117 -8.98 21.81 -1.37
N LEU A 118 -8.45 20.88 -0.58
CA LEU A 118 -9.24 19.97 0.25
C LEU A 118 -8.90 20.16 1.73
N ASP A 119 -9.91 20.15 2.57
CA ASP A 119 -9.81 20.05 4.02
C ASP A 119 -10.91 19.10 4.51
N ILE A 120 -10.62 17.81 4.48
CA ILE A 120 -11.58 16.74 4.69
C ILE A 120 -11.20 15.97 5.96
N VAL A 121 -12.16 15.87 6.86
CA VAL A 121 -12.11 14.94 8.00
C VAL A 121 -13.31 14.03 7.90
N ALA A 122 -13.08 12.72 7.94
CA ALA A 122 -14.15 11.72 8.02
C ALA A 122 -13.88 10.75 9.18
N GLU A 123 -14.84 10.59 10.09
CA GLU A 123 -14.70 9.69 11.24
C GLU A 123 -14.68 8.22 10.82
N ARG A 124 -15.46 7.87 9.80
CA ARG A 124 -15.44 6.56 9.15
C ARG A 124 -15.20 6.73 7.66
N PHE A 125 -14.06 6.26 7.19
CA PHE A 125 -13.65 6.31 5.80
C PHE A 125 -13.51 4.91 5.25
N GLU A 126 -14.21 4.66 4.15
CA GLU A 126 -14.13 3.44 3.38
C GLU A 126 -13.78 3.80 1.93
N LEU A 127 -12.80 3.10 1.38
CA LEU A 127 -12.35 3.28 0.00
C LEU A 127 -12.19 1.91 -0.64
N PHE A 128 -12.86 1.71 -1.78
CA PHE A 128 -12.83 0.47 -2.55
C PHE A 128 -13.17 -0.76 -1.70
N ASN A 129 -14.24 -0.64 -0.91
CA ASN A 129 -14.73 -1.66 0.03
C ASN A 129 -13.75 -1.99 1.18
N LYS A 130 -12.73 -1.15 1.41
CA LYS A 130 -11.76 -1.31 2.51
C LYS A 130 -11.98 -0.21 3.54
N GLN A 131 -12.17 -0.62 4.80
CA GLN A 131 -12.42 0.30 5.90
C GLN A 131 -11.11 0.85 6.45
N PHE A 132 -10.76 2.09 6.12
CA PHE A 132 -9.49 2.71 6.53
C PHE A 132 -9.56 3.39 7.91
N GLY A 133 -10.75 3.58 8.47
CA GLY A 133 -10.96 4.23 9.77
C GLY A 133 -11.14 5.74 9.63
N ARG A 134 -10.49 6.54 10.46
CA ARG A 134 -10.60 8.01 10.39
C ARG A 134 -9.63 8.58 9.35
N LEU A 135 -10.15 9.46 8.49
CA LEU A 135 -9.40 10.24 7.49
C LEU A 135 -9.21 11.69 7.96
N ASP A 136 -8.00 12.22 7.78
CA ASP A 136 -7.67 13.64 7.82
C ASP A 136 -6.83 13.98 6.59
N LEU A 137 -7.39 14.77 5.67
CA LEU A 137 -6.76 15.18 4.42
C LEU A 137 -6.77 16.70 4.31
N GLN A 138 -5.58 17.29 4.17
CA GLN A 138 -5.38 18.69 3.84
C GLN A 138 -4.51 18.79 2.59
N ALA A 139 -5.02 19.48 1.59
CA ALA A 139 -4.33 19.69 0.34
C ALA A 139 -4.64 21.05 -0.27
N SER A 140 -3.69 21.60 -1.00
CA SER A 140 -3.74 22.94 -1.56
C SER A 140 -3.24 22.98 -3.00
N ASN A 141 -3.80 23.91 -3.79
CA ASN A 141 -3.29 24.19 -5.12
C ASN A 141 -2.14 25.20 -5.00
N VAL A 142 -1.00 24.87 -5.60
CA VAL A 142 0.20 25.69 -5.63
C VAL A 142 0.58 25.95 -7.08
N GLN A 143 0.83 27.22 -7.41
CA GLN A 143 1.39 27.57 -8.71
C GLN A 143 2.89 27.29 -8.68
N ALA A 144 3.31 26.15 -9.23
CA ALA A 144 4.72 25.77 -9.31
C ALA A 144 5.33 26.28 -10.63
N LEU A 145 6.65 26.54 -10.65
CA LEU A 145 7.39 26.88 -11.87
C LEU A 145 7.30 25.76 -12.93
N ALA A 146 7.13 24.52 -12.48
CA ALA A 146 7.11 23.33 -13.31
C ALA A 146 5.71 22.91 -13.82
N GLY A 147 4.64 23.61 -13.45
CA GLY A 147 3.28 23.26 -13.83
C GLY A 147 2.25 23.54 -12.72
N LYS A 148 1.07 22.94 -12.84
CA LYS A 148 0.06 22.99 -11.77
C LYS A 148 0.40 21.93 -10.73
N GLU A 149 0.58 22.35 -9.48
CA GLU A 149 0.85 21.45 -8.37
C GLU A 149 -0.36 21.40 -7.44
N TRP A 150 -0.81 20.19 -7.12
CA TRP A 150 -1.71 19.93 -6.02
C TRP A 150 -0.91 19.28 -4.90
N ARG A 151 -0.67 20.03 -3.83
CA ARG A 151 0.16 19.62 -2.71
C ARG A 151 -0.69 19.00 -1.62
N ILE A 152 -0.30 17.81 -1.15
CA ILE A 152 -0.86 17.14 0.02
C ILE A 152 -0.03 17.58 1.22
N ASP A 153 -0.53 18.55 1.97
CA ASP A 153 0.11 19.06 3.18
C ASP A 153 -0.04 18.07 4.35
N ARG A 154 -1.14 17.31 4.37
CA ARG A 154 -1.38 16.23 5.33
C ARG A 154 -2.32 15.18 4.75
N LEU A 155 -1.95 13.92 4.89
CA LEU A 155 -2.84 12.78 4.78
C LEU A 155 -2.63 11.89 6.01
N SER A 156 -3.68 11.66 6.80
CA SER A 156 -3.65 10.67 7.86
C SER A 156 -4.84 9.72 7.75
N LEU A 157 -4.53 8.43 7.87
CA LEU A 157 -5.51 7.36 8.05
C LEU A 157 -5.22 6.70 9.38
N SER A 158 -6.22 6.53 10.22
CA SER A 158 -6.05 5.94 11.55
C SER A 158 -7.17 4.96 11.87
N ASN A 159 -6.78 3.78 12.33
CA ASN A 159 -7.69 2.74 12.80
C ASN A 159 -7.02 1.96 13.94
N PRO A 160 -7.71 1.00 14.59
CA PRO A 160 -7.13 0.23 15.69
C PRO A 160 -5.89 -0.61 15.33
N ASP A 161 -5.64 -0.87 14.04
CA ASP A 161 -4.57 -1.74 13.57
C ASP A 161 -3.32 -0.94 13.13
N GLY A 162 -3.45 0.36 12.89
CA GLY A 162 -2.32 1.22 12.54
C GLY A 162 -2.69 2.67 12.20
N GLN A 163 -1.64 3.46 11.99
CA GLN A 163 -1.78 4.86 11.57
C GLN A 163 -0.81 5.19 10.43
N LEU A 164 -1.37 5.58 9.29
CA LEU A 164 -0.65 6.17 8.17
C LEU A 164 -0.60 7.69 8.35
N ARG A 165 0.57 8.27 8.12
CA ARG A 165 0.78 9.71 7.96
C ARG A 165 1.61 9.94 6.71
N ALA A 166 1.16 10.81 5.82
CA ALA A 166 1.82 11.09 4.57
C ALA A 166 1.72 12.56 4.15
N THR A 167 2.66 12.97 3.33
CA THR A 167 2.68 14.24 2.59
C THR A 167 3.02 13.93 1.14
N GLY A 168 2.72 14.84 0.23
CA GLY A 168 3.01 14.59 -1.16
C GLY A 168 2.64 15.72 -2.09
N ARG A 169 2.78 15.47 -3.38
CA ARG A 169 2.43 16.40 -4.43
C ARG A 169 2.03 15.65 -5.69
N TRP A 170 1.10 16.23 -6.42
CA TRP A 170 0.71 15.82 -7.75
C TRP A 170 1.00 16.97 -8.70
N LEU A 171 1.95 16.76 -9.60
CA LEU A 171 2.40 17.76 -10.56
C LEU A 171 1.88 17.40 -11.95
N THR A 172 1.16 18.33 -12.57
CA THR A 172 0.65 18.18 -13.94
C THR A 172 1.33 19.18 -14.88
N LYS A 173 1.94 18.65 -15.95
CA LYS A 173 2.65 19.42 -16.97
C LYS A 173 2.48 18.75 -18.34
N ASP A 174 2.11 19.52 -19.37
CA ASP A 174 2.04 19.07 -20.76
C ASP A 174 1.21 17.78 -20.97
N GLY A 175 0.10 17.66 -20.23
CA GLY A 175 -0.78 16.48 -20.27
C GLY A 175 -0.24 15.23 -19.55
N LYS A 176 0.94 15.31 -18.93
CA LYS A 176 1.50 14.27 -18.06
C LYS A 176 1.31 14.67 -16.61
N SER A 177 1.10 13.67 -15.75
CA SER A 177 1.02 13.90 -14.32
C SER A 177 1.90 12.94 -13.55
N ASN A 178 2.52 13.44 -12.48
CA ASN A 178 3.40 12.66 -11.63
C ASN A 178 3.05 12.92 -10.17
N THR A 179 2.86 11.84 -9.42
CA THR A 179 2.68 11.88 -7.97
C THR A 179 4.01 11.59 -7.28
N SER A 180 4.25 12.26 -6.17
CA SER A 180 5.31 11.89 -5.21
C SER A 180 4.75 11.97 -3.80
N MET A 181 5.03 10.96 -2.98
CA MET A 181 4.55 10.85 -1.61
C MET A 181 5.66 10.40 -0.67
N ASN A 182 5.72 11.02 0.50
CA ASN A 182 6.47 10.54 1.65
C ASN A 182 5.47 10.02 2.67
N PHE A 183 5.72 8.86 3.25
CA PHE A 183 4.80 8.26 4.20
C PHE A 183 5.50 7.55 5.36
N ASN A 184 4.80 7.48 6.49
CA ASN A 184 5.13 6.69 7.65
C ASN A 184 3.86 5.96 8.10
N LEU A 185 3.94 4.65 8.24
CA LEU A 185 2.89 3.77 8.74
C LEU A 185 3.37 3.18 10.07
N ASP A 186 2.75 3.60 11.17
CA ASP A 186 2.87 2.92 12.45
C ASP A 186 1.93 1.71 12.44
N ILE A 187 2.50 0.53 12.63
CA ILE A 187 1.79 -0.75 12.59
C ILE A 187 1.53 -1.20 14.02
N LEU A 188 0.26 -1.30 14.42
CA LEU A 188 -0.14 -1.80 15.74
C LEU A 188 -0.44 -3.30 15.71
N ASP A 189 -1.06 -3.77 14.61
CA ASP A 189 -1.26 -5.20 14.30
C ASP A 189 -1.15 -5.41 12.78
N ALA A 190 -0.03 -5.98 12.35
CA ALA A 190 0.27 -6.18 10.93
C ALA A 190 -0.68 -7.19 10.27
N GLY A 191 -1.10 -8.22 10.99
CA GLY A 191 -2.08 -9.20 10.53
C GLY A 191 -3.42 -8.55 10.20
N ARG A 192 -3.99 -7.81 11.16
CA ARG A 192 -5.28 -7.12 10.96
C ARG A 192 -5.20 -6.03 9.89
N LEU A 193 -4.07 -5.33 9.77
CA LEU A 193 -3.86 -4.38 8.66
C LEU A 193 -3.89 -5.09 7.31
N LEU A 194 -3.24 -6.25 7.17
CA LEU A 194 -3.25 -7.03 5.94
C LEU A 194 -4.66 -7.56 5.62
N ASP A 195 -5.39 -8.08 6.61
CA ASP A 195 -6.78 -8.51 6.44
C ASP A 195 -7.64 -7.37 5.87
N ARG A 196 -7.52 -6.17 6.45
CA ARG A 196 -8.22 -4.95 6.03
C ARG A 196 -7.82 -4.50 4.62
N LEU A 197 -6.59 -4.77 4.20
CA LEU A 197 -6.10 -4.51 2.86
C LEU A 197 -6.48 -5.60 1.84
N GLY A 198 -7.18 -6.67 2.27
CA GLY A 198 -7.63 -7.76 1.40
C GLY A 198 -6.66 -8.93 1.31
N PHE A 199 -5.75 -9.04 2.26
CA PHE A 199 -4.78 -10.13 2.41
C PHE A 199 -5.06 -10.92 3.70
N PRO A 200 -6.26 -11.49 3.85
CA PRO A 200 -6.66 -12.15 5.08
C PRO A 200 -5.75 -13.33 5.40
N GLU A 201 -5.58 -13.63 6.69
CA GLU A 201 -4.97 -14.87 7.18
C GLU A 201 -3.55 -15.13 6.61
N THR A 202 -2.84 -14.06 6.26
CA THR A 202 -1.46 -14.17 5.75
C THR A 202 -0.43 -14.04 6.87
N LEU A 203 -0.73 -13.16 7.82
CA LEU A 203 0.14 -12.84 8.94
C LEU A 203 -0.72 -12.72 10.19
N ARG A 204 -0.21 -13.19 11.32
CA ARG A 204 -0.81 -12.98 12.63
C ARG A 204 0.06 -12.05 13.45
N ARG A 205 -0.55 -11.11 14.16
CA ARG A 205 0.13 -10.11 15.01
C ARG A 205 1.13 -9.29 14.19
N GLY A 206 2.27 -8.92 14.80
CA GLY A 206 3.26 -8.02 14.20
C GLY A 206 3.00 -6.57 14.58
N LYS A 207 4.03 -5.91 15.13
CA LYS A 207 4.00 -4.49 15.47
C LYS A 207 5.28 -3.83 14.96
N GLY A 208 5.20 -2.62 14.43
CA GLY A 208 6.37 -2.02 13.81
C GLY A 208 6.10 -0.74 13.05
N LYS A 209 6.94 -0.49 12.06
CA LYS A 209 6.86 0.67 11.17
C LYS A 209 7.20 0.28 9.73
N LEU A 210 6.55 0.95 8.81
CA LEU A 210 6.89 0.98 7.39
C LEU A 210 6.95 2.44 6.94
N SER A 211 8.04 2.86 6.32
CA SER A 211 8.21 4.23 5.84
C SER A 211 8.79 4.23 4.45
N GLY A 212 8.62 5.33 3.72
CA GLY A 212 9.23 5.46 2.42
C GLY A 212 8.90 6.76 1.70
N ASP A 213 9.56 6.91 0.57
CA ASP A 213 9.27 7.92 -0.43
C ASP A 213 9.04 7.22 -1.77
N LEU A 214 7.91 7.51 -2.39
CA LEU A 214 7.44 6.86 -3.60
C LEU A 214 7.01 7.90 -4.62
N SER A 215 7.19 7.56 -5.89
CA SER A 215 6.74 8.36 -7.03
C SER A 215 6.23 7.47 -8.14
N TRP A 216 5.20 7.94 -8.85
CA TRP A 216 4.61 7.24 -9.99
C TRP A 216 3.92 8.24 -10.91
N SER A 217 3.71 7.82 -12.15
CA SER A 217 2.93 8.54 -13.14
C SER A 217 1.43 8.39 -12.84
N GLY A 218 0.69 9.49 -12.88
CA GLY A 218 -0.76 9.49 -12.64
C GLY A 218 -1.17 10.06 -11.29
N LEU A 219 -2.38 9.68 -10.87
CA LEU A 219 -3.13 10.30 -9.78
C LEU A 219 -2.71 9.77 -8.39
N PRO A 220 -2.83 10.57 -7.31
CA PRO A 220 -2.41 10.16 -5.97
C PRO A 220 -3.11 8.95 -5.36
N TYR A 221 -4.29 8.60 -5.84
CA TYR A 221 -5.05 7.44 -5.36
C TYR A 221 -4.98 6.25 -6.33
N ALA A 222 -4.34 6.39 -7.49
CA ALA A 222 -4.21 5.38 -8.53
C ALA A 222 -2.73 5.08 -8.76
N LEU A 223 -2.19 4.15 -7.98
CA LEU A 223 -0.79 3.74 -8.06
C LEU A 223 -0.51 3.07 -9.41
N ASP A 224 0.46 3.59 -10.16
CA ASP A 224 0.92 3.00 -11.42
C ASP A 224 2.20 2.19 -11.18
N ILE A 225 2.06 0.85 -11.12
CA ILE A 225 3.16 -0.07 -10.82
C ILE A 225 4.34 0.07 -11.81
N PRO A 226 4.13 0.12 -13.15
CA PRO A 226 5.24 0.21 -14.10
C PRO A 226 6.12 1.45 -13.95
N SER A 227 5.57 2.58 -13.49
CA SER A 227 6.35 3.80 -13.22
C SER A 227 6.80 3.96 -11.77
N LEU A 228 6.29 3.12 -10.85
CA LEU A 228 6.59 3.20 -9.42
C LEU A 228 8.08 3.15 -9.15
N SER A 229 8.59 4.18 -8.46
CA SER A 229 10.00 4.29 -8.09
C SER A 229 10.15 4.98 -6.73
N GLY A 230 11.20 4.66 -5.98
CA GLY A 230 11.45 5.23 -4.66
C GLY A 230 12.16 4.25 -3.73
N GLN A 231 11.98 4.42 -2.43
CA GLN A 231 12.57 3.55 -1.42
C GLN A 231 11.59 3.32 -0.26
N ILE A 232 11.74 2.16 0.36
CA ILE A 232 10.97 1.75 1.53
C ILE A 232 11.88 1.15 2.59
N GLU A 233 11.53 1.39 3.85
CA GLU A 233 12.16 0.80 5.03
C GLU A 233 11.07 0.13 5.88
N LEU A 234 11.32 -1.12 6.25
CA LEU A 234 10.43 -1.95 7.05
C LEU A 234 11.13 -2.40 8.32
N ASN A 235 10.44 -2.27 9.45
CA ASN A 235 10.84 -2.88 10.71
C ASN A 235 9.59 -3.37 11.46
N VAL A 236 9.40 -4.68 11.56
CA VAL A 236 8.25 -5.30 12.23
C VAL A 236 8.72 -6.41 13.13
N GLY A 237 8.20 -6.48 14.36
CA GLY A 237 8.52 -7.54 15.31
C GLY A 237 7.31 -8.28 15.85
N GLY A 238 7.56 -9.48 16.39
CA GLY A 238 6.59 -10.30 17.11
C GLY A 238 5.38 -10.71 16.27
N GLY A 239 5.62 -11.35 15.12
CA GLY A 239 4.58 -11.81 14.20
C GLY A 239 4.74 -13.28 13.79
N GLN A 240 3.78 -13.80 13.04
CA GLN A 240 3.80 -15.18 12.53
C GLN A 240 3.15 -15.25 11.15
N PHE A 241 3.90 -15.68 10.14
CA PHE A 241 3.35 -15.99 8.82
C PHE A 241 2.49 -17.25 8.91
N LEU A 242 1.28 -17.22 8.38
CA LEU A 242 0.36 -18.35 8.41
C LEU A 242 0.52 -19.23 7.17
N LYS A 243 0.21 -20.52 7.33
CA LYS A 243 0.30 -21.53 6.27
C LYS A 243 -1.00 -21.52 5.44
N GLN A 244 -1.13 -20.58 4.51
CA GLN A 244 -2.24 -20.56 3.56
C GLN A 244 -1.78 -20.48 2.10
N ASP A 245 -2.64 -20.94 1.19
CA ASP A 245 -2.42 -20.99 -0.24
C ASP A 245 -2.22 -19.55 -0.79
N PRO A 246 -1.21 -19.24 -1.63
CA PRO A 246 -0.78 -17.87 -1.96
C PRO A 246 -1.78 -16.97 -2.70
N GLY A 247 -3.04 -17.38 -2.85
CA GLY A 247 -4.03 -16.74 -3.71
C GLY A 247 -4.28 -15.26 -3.39
N ALA A 248 -4.30 -14.89 -2.11
CA ALA A 248 -4.51 -13.51 -1.67
C ALA A 248 -3.18 -12.76 -1.51
N ALA A 249 -2.17 -13.32 -0.84
CA ALA A 249 -0.94 -12.63 -0.48
C ALA A 249 0.31 -13.12 -1.22
N LYS A 250 0.24 -13.07 -2.54
CA LYS A 250 1.27 -13.57 -3.46
C LYS A 250 2.69 -13.01 -3.17
N LEU A 251 2.80 -11.76 -2.71
CA LEU A 251 4.07 -11.12 -2.32
C LEU A 251 4.70 -11.72 -1.05
N LEU A 252 3.87 -12.24 -0.14
CA LEU A 252 4.30 -12.84 1.13
C LEU A 252 4.44 -14.37 1.02
N GLY A 253 3.87 -14.97 -0.02
CA GLY A 253 4.02 -16.39 -0.35
C GLY A 253 5.47 -16.81 -0.61
N VAL A 254 6.29 -15.90 -1.15
CA VAL A 254 7.74 -16.13 -1.34
C VAL A 254 8.51 -16.12 -0.01
N LEU A 255 8.04 -15.37 0.99
CA LEU A 255 8.57 -15.39 2.36
C LEU A 255 8.06 -16.58 3.16
N SER A 256 6.94 -17.18 2.75
CA SER A 256 6.47 -18.43 3.30
C SER A 256 7.44 -19.52 2.82
N LEU A 257 8.42 -19.81 3.66
CA LEU A 257 9.45 -20.81 3.46
C LEU A 257 8.88 -22.24 3.49
N GLN A 258 7.74 -22.47 2.84
CA GLN A 258 6.97 -23.71 2.83
C GLN A 258 7.78 -24.91 2.29
N ALA A 259 8.93 -24.65 1.65
CA ALA A 259 9.89 -25.67 1.22
C ALA A 259 10.97 -26.03 2.26
N LEU A 260 11.20 -25.21 3.30
CA LEU A 260 12.22 -25.49 4.32
C LEU A 260 12.02 -26.83 5.05
N PRO A 261 10.80 -27.25 5.44
CA PRO A 261 10.61 -28.45 6.25
C PRO A 261 11.06 -29.74 5.54
N ARG A 262 11.04 -29.77 4.19
CA ARG A 262 11.37 -30.98 3.44
C ARG A 262 12.88 -31.21 3.27
N LEU A 263 13.71 -30.21 3.55
CA LEU A 263 15.16 -30.23 3.27
C LEU A 263 16.03 -30.32 4.53
N LEU A 264 15.45 -30.05 5.69
CA LEU A 264 16.05 -30.31 7.00
C LEU A 264 15.62 -31.72 7.42
N LYS A 265 16.51 -32.72 7.34
CA LYS A 265 16.29 -34.09 7.86
C LYS A 265 16.26 -34.14 9.39
N LEU A 266 15.63 -33.16 10.01
CA LEU A 266 15.43 -33.00 11.45
C LEU A 266 13.93 -32.72 11.61
N ASP A 267 13.30 -33.38 12.58
CA ASP A 267 11.85 -33.41 12.79
C ASP A 267 11.29 -32.03 13.18
N PHE A 268 11.19 -31.14 12.20
CA PHE A 268 10.61 -29.79 12.35
C PHE A 268 9.14 -29.76 11.93
N HIS A 269 8.47 -30.92 11.86
CA HIS A 269 7.06 -31.01 11.47
C HIS A 269 6.19 -30.11 12.37
N ASP A 270 6.51 -30.02 13.66
CA ASP A 270 5.71 -29.30 14.66
C ASP A 270 5.95 -27.78 14.74
N VAL A 271 7.06 -27.26 14.19
CA VAL A 271 7.38 -25.82 14.30
C VAL A 271 6.89 -25.03 13.07
N PHE A 272 6.73 -25.70 11.92
CA PHE A 272 6.26 -25.10 10.66
C PHE A 272 4.83 -25.53 10.27
N SER A 273 4.21 -26.41 11.06
CA SER A 273 2.85 -26.92 10.81
C SER A 273 1.77 -25.85 11.00
N GLU A 274 1.98 -24.89 11.91
CA GLU A 274 1.05 -23.80 12.20
C GLU A 274 1.43 -22.45 11.54
N GLY A 275 2.62 -22.35 10.94
CA GLY A 275 3.16 -21.11 10.35
C GLY A 275 4.64 -20.88 10.64
N LEU A 276 5.18 -19.70 10.32
CA LEU A 276 6.56 -19.30 10.63
C LEU A 276 6.57 -18.06 11.54
N ALA A 277 6.88 -18.26 12.81
CA ALA A 277 7.02 -17.19 13.79
C ALA A 277 8.34 -16.43 13.62
N PHE A 278 8.30 -15.11 13.82
CA PHE A 278 9.47 -14.25 13.83
C PHE A 278 9.41 -13.24 14.98
N ASP A 279 10.58 -12.96 15.53
CA ASP A 279 10.76 -11.92 16.54
C ASP A 279 10.99 -10.55 15.89
N GLY A 280 11.61 -10.52 14.71
CA GLY A 280 11.91 -9.28 13.98
C GLY A 280 12.15 -9.49 12.49
N ILE A 281 11.65 -8.56 11.67
CA ILE A 281 11.92 -8.42 10.24
C ILE A 281 12.40 -6.98 10.01
N THR A 282 13.55 -6.85 9.36
CA THR A 282 14.09 -5.56 8.91
C THR A 282 14.43 -5.64 7.43
N ALA A 283 14.08 -4.63 6.65
CA ALA A 283 14.42 -4.56 5.24
C ALA A 283 14.52 -3.12 4.76
N ASN A 284 15.47 -2.85 3.86
CA ASN A 284 15.48 -1.67 3.03
C ASN A 284 15.35 -2.11 1.58
N ALA A 285 14.47 -1.46 0.83
CA ALA A 285 14.32 -1.77 -0.58
C ALA A 285 14.27 -0.50 -1.43
N MET A 286 14.93 -0.56 -2.59
CA MET A 286 14.79 0.41 -3.66
C MET A 286 13.80 -0.12 -4.69
N ILE A 287 12.95 0.76 -5.20
CA ILE A 287 11.98 0.46 -6.24
C ILE A 287 12.36 1.27 -7.47
N SER A 288 12.47 0.61 -8.62
CA SER A 288 12.73 1.25 -9.91
C SER A 288 11.81 0.66 -10.95
N ARG A 289 10.86 1.45 -11.45
CA ARG A 289 9.89 1.04 -12.48
C ARG A 289 9.16 -0.26 -12.15
N GLY A 290 8.63 -0.33 -10.92
CA GLY A 290 7.88 -1.50 -10.44
C GLY A 290 8.74 -2.71 -10.02
N VAL A 291 10.07 -2.62 -10.15
CA VAL A 291 10.99 -3.66 -9.67
C VAL A 291 11.56 -3.26 -8.32
N VAL A 292 11.28 -4.07 -7.30
CA VAL A 292 11.81 -3.95 -5.94
C VAL A 292 13.15 -4.66 -5.87
N LYS A 293 14.15 -4.03 -5.28
CA LYS A 293 15.46 -4.62 -4.97
C LYS A 293 15.77 -4.42 -3.48
N THR A 294 16.21 -5.49 -2.82
CA THR A 294 16.69 -5.45 -1.44
C THR A 294 18.05 -6.15 -1.37
N ASP A 295 18.95 -5.63 -0.54
CA ASP A 295 20.27 -6.23 -0.30
C ASP A 295 20.43 -6.66 1.18
N ASN A 296 19.44 -6.40 2.04
CA ASN A 296 19.58 -6.54 3.49
C ASN A 296 18.29 -6.95 4.21
N LEU A 297 17.43 -7.73 3.55
CA LEU A 297 16.26 -8.26 4.25
C LEU A 297 16.76 -9.29 5.26
N LYS A 298 16.46 -9.05 6.53
CA LYS A 298 16.76 -9.96 7.64
C LYS A 298 15.49 -10.27 8.41
N MET A 299 15.27 -11.54 8.66
CA MET A 299 14.24 -12.04 9.55
C MET A 299 14.88 -12.89 10.64
N HIS A 300 14.61 -12.55 11.89
CA HIS A 300 15.00 -13.35 13.05
C HIS A 300 13.77 -14.06 13.59
N GLY A 301 13.86 -15.37 13.78
CA GLY A 301 12.83 -16.15 14.45
C GLY A 301 13.45 -17.17 15.39
N VAL A 302 12.59 -17.81 16.18
CA VAL A 302 12.98 -18.74 17.25
C VAL A 302 13.85 -19.90 16.75
N ALA A 303 13.58 -20.39 15.54
CA ALA A 303 14.24 -21.57 14.98
C ALA A 303 15.40 -21.22 14.03
N ALA A 304 15.39 -20.04 13.41
CA ALA A 304 16.39 -19.64 12.42
C ALA A 304 16.42 -18.13 12.19
N THR A 305 17.59 -17.64 11.80
CA THR A 305 17.78 -16.35 11.14
C THR A 305 17.80 -16.55 9.63
N VAL A 306 17.01 -15.76 8.90
CA VAL A 306 16.91 -15.77 7.43
C VAL A 306 17.41 -14.44 6.89
N LEU A 307 18.36 -14.51 5.95
CA LEU A 307 18.87 -13.35 5.21
C LEU A 307 18.46 -13.48 3.75
N MET A 308 18.00 -12.38 3.16
CA MET A 308 17.55 -12.34 1.77
C MET A 308 18.03 -11.09 1.04
N ASP A 309 18.50 -11.31 -0.18
CA ASP A 309 18.82 -10.27 -1.15
C ASP A 309 18.29 -10.66 -2.54
N GLY A 310 18.12 -9.67 -3.41
CA GLY A 310 17.67 -9.89 -4.78
C GLY A 310 16.54 -8.96 -5.20
N THR A 311 15.70 -9.43 -6.11
CA THR A 311 14.66 -8.61 -6.76
C THR A 311 13.28 -9.25 -6.79
N ALA A 312 12.26 -8.41 -6.85
CA ALA A 312 10.88 -8.78 -7.12
C ALA A 312 10.27 -7.80 -8.12
N ASP A 313 9.76 -8.32 -9.24
CA ASP A 313 9.02 -7.55 -10.22
C ASP A 313 7.52 -7.61 -9.88
N ILE A 314 6.94 -6.48 -9.48
CA ILE A 314 5.55 -6.41 -9.03
C ILE A 314 4.59 -6.59 -10.20
N ALA A 315 4.91 -6.02 -11.36
CA ALA A 315 4.03 -6.07 -12.53
C ALA A 315 3.95 -7.48 -13.11
N ASN A 316 5.08 -8.18 -13.13
CA ASN A 316 5.19 -9.55 -13.65
C ASN A 316 4.98 -10.63 -12.56
N GLU A 317 4.66 -10.24 -11.33
CA GLU A 317 4.51 -11.14 -10.16
C GLU A 317 5.64 -12.16 -10.07
N SER A 318 6.89 -11.73 -10.24
CA SER A 318 8.06 -12.62 -10.31
C SER A 318 9.18 -12.20 -9.37
N THR A 319 10.09 -13.12 -9.07
CA THR A 319 11.16 -12.89 -8.11
C THR A 319 12.45 -13.59 -8.51
N ASN A 320 13.56 -13.07 -7.99
CA ASN A 320 14.88 -13.68 -8.04
C ASN A 320 15.60 -13.33 -6.74
N LEU A 321 15.53 -14.23 -5.75
CA LEU A 321 16.05 -14.02 -4.41
C LEU A 321 17.14 -15.03 -4.09
N HIS A 322 18.22 -14.55 -3.52
CA HIS A 322 19.17 -15.35 -2.78
C HIS A 322 18.73 -15.40 -1.31
N VAL A 323 18.63 -16.60 -0.76
CA VAL A 323 18.14 -16.83 0.60
C VAL A 323 19.16 -17.65 1.38
N VAL A 324 19.58 -17.13 2.53
CA VAL A 324 20.47 -17.81 3.47
C VAL A 324 19.71 -18.09 4.76
N VAL A 325 19.63 -19.35 5.15
CA VAL A 325 18.96 -19.79 6.38
C VAL A 325 20.01 -20.32 7.35
N ILE A 326 20.06 -19.68 8.52
CA ILE A 326 21.01 -19.93 9.59
C ILE A 326 20.20 -20.44 10.79
N PRO A 327 20.24 -21.75 11.11
CA PRO A 327 19.49 -22.30 12.24
C PRO A 327 19.93 -21.70 13.57
N GLU A 328 19.00 -21.39 14.48
CA GLU A 328 19.33 -20.94 15.83
C GLU A 328 19.54 -22.16 16.75
N PHE A 329 20.74 -22.30 17.32
CA PHE A 329 21.04 -23.35 18.30
C PHE A 329 21.07 -22.78 19.72
N ASN A 330 20.03 -23.08 20.50
CA ASN A 330 20.08 -23.00 21.96
C ASN A 330 20.52 -24.37 22.50
N LEU A 331 21.84 -24.57 22.62
CA LEU A 331 22.36 -25.67 23.42
C LEU A 331 22.04 -25.33 24.89
N GLY A 332 20.91 -25.84 25.37
CA GLY A 332 20.39 -25.55 26.70
C GLY A 332 21.46 -25.65 27.78
N THR A 333 21.36 -24.83 28.81
CA THR A 333 22.28 -24.80 29.96
C THR A 333 22.23 -26.07 30.81
N GLY A 334 21.49 -27.11 30.40
CA GLY A 334 21.34 -28.38 31.11
C GLY A 334 22.65 -29.09 31.49
N PRO A 335 23.69 -29.13 30.63
CA PRO A 335 24.98 -29.73 30.99
C PRO A 335 25.76 -28.93 32.04
N LEU A 336 25.49 -27.62 32.19
CA LEU A 336 26.19 -26.77 33.16
C LEU A 336 25.87 -27.17 34.60
N VAL A 337 24.62 -27.56 34.88
CA VAL A 337 24.18 -27.91 36.24
C VAL A 337 24.74 -29.27 36.68
N TYR A 338 24.79 -30.24 35.77
CA TYR A 338 25.36 -31.56 36.05
C TYR A 338 26.91 -31.54 36.09
N GLY A 339 27.56 -30.75 35.25
CA GLY A 339 29.03 -30.68 35.19
C GLY A 339 29.66 -29.94 36.37
N LEU A 340 29.06 -28.84 36.83
CA LEU A 340 29.59 -28.03 37.94
C LEU A 340 29.38 -28.69 39.31
N ALA A 341 28.33 -29.51 39.47
CA ALA A 341 28.05 -30.22 40.73
C ALA A 341 29.02 -31.38 40.99
N VAL A 342 29.66 -31.92 39.95
CA VAL A 342 30.58 -33.07 40.05
C VAL A 342 32.05 -32.64 40.02
N ASN A 343 32.43 -31.68 39.16
CA ASN A 343 33.80 -31.14 39.14
C ASN A 343 33.89 -29.77 38.39
N PRO A 344 34.27 -28.65 39.06
CA PRO A 344 34.28 -27.31 38.47
C PRO A 344 35.26 -27.12 37.30
N VAL A 345 36.32 -27.94 37.19
CA VAL A 345 37.29 -27.85 36.07
C VAL A 345 36.69 -28.39 34.76
N ILE A 346 35.76 -29.34 34.84
CA ILE A 346 35.11 -29.96 33.66
C ILE A 346 34.04 -29.03 33.07
N GLY A 347 33.32 -28.28 33.91
CA GLY A 347 32.25 -27.36 33.47
C GLY A 347 32.72 -26.18 32.61
N ILE A 348 33.93 -25.65 32.87
CA ILE A 348 34.53 -24.56 32.07
C ILE A 348 34.99 -25.10 30.70
N GLY A 349 35.54 -26.32 30.67
CA GLY A 349 35.97 -26.98 29.43
C GLY A 349 34.81 -27.24 28.45
N SER A 350 33.66 -27.70 28.96
CA SER A 350 32.46 -27.91 28.13
C SER A 350 31.87 -26.62 27.57
N TYR A 351 31.94 -25.51 28.32
CA TYR A 351 31.46 -24.20 27.86
C TYR A 351 32.34 -23.65 26.72
N LEU A 352 33.67 -23.74 26.88
CA LEU A 352 34.61 -23.32 25.83
C LEU A 352 34.51 -24.22 24.60
N ALA A 353 34.35 -25.54 24.76
CA ALA A 353 34.13 -26.47 23.65
C ALA A 353 32.81 -26.16 22.91
N GLN A 354 31.71 -25.88 23.63
CA GLN A 354 30.45 -25.46 23.01
C GLN A 354 30.57 -24.13 22.26
N LEU A 355 31.29 -23.15 22.81
CA LEU A 355 31.52 -21.86 22.15
C LEU A 355 32.37 -22.03 20.88
N PHE A 356 33.38 -22.91 20.91
CA PHE A 356 34.29 -23.16 19.78
C PHE A 356 33.67 -24.05 18.69
N LEU A 357 32.81 -25.01 19.06
CA LEU A 357 32.11 -25.91 18.13
C LEU A 357 30.86 -25.27 17.51
N ARG A 358 30.30 -24.23 18.13
CA ARG A 358 29.11 -23.54 17.60
C ARG A 358 29.35 -22.94 16.22
N ALA A 359 30.43 -22.17 16.03
CA ALA A 359 30.67 -21.49 14.75
C ALA A 359 30.88 -22.45 13.55
N PRO A 360 31.69 -23.52 13.65
CA PRO A 360 31.83 -24.53 12.60
C PRO A 360 30.52 -25.27 12.29
N VAL A 361 29.74 -25.65 13.32
CA VAL A 361 28.47 -26.36 13.15
C VAL A 361 27.41 -25.48 12.49
N MET A 362 27.31 -24.21 12.91
CA MET A 362 26.41 -23.22 12.30
C MET A 362 26.73 -23.00 10.82
N LYS A 363 28.03 -22.90 10.46
CA LYS A 363 28.47 -22.82 9.06
C LYS A 363 28.11 -24.08 8.26
N ALA A 364 28.33 -25.27 8.82
CA ALA A 364 28.00 -26.53 8.17
C ALA A 364 26.48 -26.72 7.94
N LEU A 365 25.66 -26.12 8.81
CA LEU A 365 24.20 -26.16 8.75
C LEU A 365 23.58 -24.90 8.14
N THR A 366 24.38 -24.00 7.56
CA THR A 366 23.88 -22.87 6.79
C THR A 366 23.40 -23.36 5.43
N TYR A 367 22.14 -23.06 5.10
CA TYR A 367 21.54 -23.42 3.82
C TYR A 367 21.42 -22.20 2.93
N GLN A 368 22.00 -22.28 1.74
CA GLN A 368 21.86 -21.25 0.69
C GLN A 368 20.94 -21.77 -0.41
N MET A 369 20.06 -20.93 -0.90
CA MET A 369 19.16 -21.26 -2.01
C MET A 369 18.84 -20.04 -2.86
N GLN A 370 18.56 -20.30 -4.13
CA GLN A 370 18.03 -19.34 -5.07
C GLN A 370 16.55 -19.62 -5.30
N ILE A 371 15.71 -18.59 -5.17
CA ILE A 371 14.27 -18.64 -5.46
C ILE A 371 14.01 -17.78 -6.69
N THR A 372 13.53 -18.38 -7.78
CA THR A 372 13.28 -17.67 -9.04
C THR A 372 11.90 -17.93 -9.62
N GLY A 373 11.40 -17.02 -10.45
CA GLY A 373 10.18 -17.22 -11.23
C GLY A 373 8.92 -16.61 -10.60
N PRO A 374 7.73 -17.03 -11.05
CA PRO A 374 6.46 -16.44 -10.61
C PRO A 374 6.18 -16.71 -9.14
N TRP A 375 5.59 -15.75 -8.42
CA TRP A 375 5.27 -15.88 -6.99
C TRP A 375 4.33 -17.05 -6.68
N LYS A 376 3.44 -17.41 -7.62
CA LYS A 376 2.53 -18.55 -7.47
C LYS A 376 3.22 -19.91 -7.61
N SER A 377 4.36 -19.96 -8.30
CA SER A 377 5.06 -21.20 -8.60
C SER A 377 6.56 -20.94 -8.74
N PRO A 378 7.25 -20.57 -7.65
CA PRO A 378 8.68 -20.29 -7.70
C PRO A 378 9.48 -21.58 -7.83
N THR A 379 10.58 -21.52 -8.56
CA THR A 379 11.60 -22.57 -8.61
C THR A 379 12.62 -22.34 -7.51
N ILE A 380 12.90 -23.37 -6.72
CA ILE A 380 13.86 -23.31 -5.60
C ILE A 380 15.05 -24.20 -5.94
N THR A 381 16.23 -23.58 -6.04
CA THR A 381 17.49 -24.27 -6.34
C THR A 381 18.43 -24.13 -5.15
N LYS A 382 18.91 -25.25 -4.60
CA LYS A 382 19.92 -25.21 -3.55
C LYS A 382 21.27 -24.76 -4.12
N LEU A 383 21.96 -23.88 -3.41
CA LEU A 383 23.32 -23.47 -3.72
C LEU A 383 24.28 -24.23 -2.80
N ASP A 384 25.35 -24.78 -3.37
CA ASP A 384 26.38 -25.45 -2.58
C ASP A 384 27.19 -24.42 -1.80
N ASN A 385 27.51 -24.74 -0.54
CA ASN A 385 28.41 -23.90 0.25
C ASN A 385 29.81 -23.97 -0.39
N PRO A 386 30.45 -22.82 -0.71
CA PRO A 386 31.80 -22.85 -1.26
C PRO A 386 32.72 -23.60 -0.30
N PRO A 387 33.55 -24.54 -0.79
CA PRO A 387 34.49 -25.27 0.07
C PRO A 387 35.46 -24.29 0.72
N ASP A 388 35.75 -24.51 2.00
CA ASP A 388 36.75 -23.74 2.76
C ASP A 388 38.07 -23.74 1.98
N THR A 389 38.46 -22.61 1.39
CA THR A 389 39.86 -22.39 1.00
C THR A 389 40.60 -22.06 2.30
N PRO A 390 41.46 -22.94 2.83
CA PRO A 390 42.23 -22.62 4.02
C PRO A 390 43.08 -21.38 3.74
N PRO A 391 43.22 -20.43 4.68
CA PRO A 391 44.10 -19.29 4.49
C PRO A 391 45.51 -19.83 4.20
N ALA A 392 46.05 -19.45 3.04
CA ALA A 392 47.38 -19.84 2.60
C ALA A 392 48.37 -19.54 3.74
N ALA A 393 48.95 -20.61 4.30
CA ALA A 393 49.99 -20.49 5.30
C ALA A 393 51.12 -19.65 4.70
N LYS A 394 51.31 -18.43 5.23
CA LYS A 394 52.49 -17.63 4.90
C LYS A 394 53.70 -18.42 5.42
N ALA A 395 54.40 -19.08 4.50
CA ALA A 395 55.70 -19.68 4.77
C ALA A 395 56.64 -18.57 5.24
N LYS A 396 56.99 -18.60 6.53
CA LYS A 396 58.10 -17.85 7.10
C LYS A 396 59.37 -18.39 6.43
N LYS A 397 60.02 -17.59 5.59
CA LYS A 397 61.41 -17.84 5.20
C LYS A 397 62.29 -17.43 6.39
N GLU A 398 63.00 -18.39 6.96
CA GLU A 398 64.21 -18.16 7.74
C GLU A 398 65.37 -17.74 6.82
#